data_AF-A0AAV2SLH9-F1
#
_entry.id   AF-A0AAV2SLH9-F1
#
_cell.length_a   1.000
_cell.length_b   1.000
_cell.length_c   1.000
_cell.angle_alpha   90.00
_cell.angle_beta   90.00
_cell.angle_gamma   90.00
#
_symmetry.space_group_name_H-M   'P 1'
#
loop_
_entity.id
_entity.type
_entity.pdbx_description
1 polymer ?
#
loop_
_entity_poly.entity_id
_entity_poly.type
_entity_poly.pdbx_seq_one_letter_code
_entity_poly.pdbx_strand_id
1 'polypeptide(L)'
;QALKYLRTCEFKPYVIYVKPPTLAVLKETRQAAHAMSTFDKNSSRGFTDEELRLMLKAAARIEFHYSHWFDEVIVNDDLSTSFERLVAAIQKVESDPLWVPASWVQ
;
A
#
# COMPACT_ATOMS: atom_id res chain seq x y z
N GLN A 1 -12.38 -5.89 -5.60
CA GLN A 1 -13.58 -5.60 -6.43
C GLN A 1 -13.94 -4.11 -6.40
N ALA A 2 -13.94 -3.42 -5.25
CA ALA A 2 -14.25 -1.98 -5.16
C ALA A 2 -13.46 -1.08 -6.14
N LEU A 3 -12.16 -1.31 -6.34
CA LEU A 3 -11.33 -0.54 -7.29
C LEU A 3 -11.92 -0.46 -8.70
N LYS A 4 -12.56 -1.54 -9.18
CA LYS A 4 -13.18 -1.57 -10.52
C LYS A 4 -14.37 -0.61 -10.61
N TYR A 5 -15.11 -0.43 -9.53
CA TYR A 5 -16.26 0.47 -9.46
C TYR A 5 -15.84 1.92 -9.20
N LEU A 6 -14.69 2.13 -8.55
CA LEU A 6 -14.15 3.47 -8.27
C LEU A 6 -13.41 4.09 -9.46
N ARG A 7 -12.88 3.29 -10.41
CA ARG A 7 -12.14 3.80 -11.57
C ARG A 7 -13.07 4.34 -12.65
N THR A 8 -13.71 5.47 -12.35
CA THR A 8 -14.61 6.21 -13.25
C THR A 8 -14.14 7.65 -13.43
N CYS A 9 -14.70 8.35 -14.42
CA CYS A 9 -14.44 9.77 -14.66
C CYS A 9 -14.91 10.68 -13.53
N GLU A 10 -15.85 10.22 -12.69
CA GLU A 10 -16.34 10.97 -11.53
C GLU A 10 -15.32 10.98 -10.39
N PHE A 11 -14.80 9.80 -10.02
CA PHE A 11 -13.91 9.67 -8.86
C PHE A 11 -12.43 9.88 -9.18
N LYS A 12 -12.00 9.58 -10.41
CA LYS A 12 -10.61 9.68 -10.89
C LYS A 12 -9.58 9.22 -9.82
N PRO A 13 -9.71 8.01 -9.27
CA PRO A 13 -8.93 7.61 -8.12
C PRO A 13 -7.44 7.54 -8.46
N TYR A 14 -6.60 8.05 -7.54
CA TYR A 14 -5.17 7.81 -7.54
C TYR A 14 -4.84 6.70 -6.54
N VAL A 15 -4.34 5.57 -7.02
CA VAL A 15 -4.18 4.34 -6.25
C VAL A 15 -2.72 4.14 -5.89
N ILE A 16 -2.41 4.32 -4.60
CA ILE A 16 -1.08 4.05 -4.04
C ILE A 16 -1.09 2.67 -3.39
N TYR A 17 -0.20 1.79 -3.82
CA TYR A 17 0.01 0.50 -3.17
C TYR A 17 1.20 0.58 -2.20
N VAL A 18 0.92 0.43 -0.91
CA VAL A 18 1.95 0.32 0.15
C VAL A 18 2.39 -1.13 0.26
N LYS A 19 3.50 -1.43 -0.41
CA LYS A 19 4.07 -2.77 -0.51
C LYS A 19 4.87 -3.11 0.76
N PRO A 20 4.65 -4.27 1.39
CA PRO A 20 5.54 -4.72 2.45
C PRO A 20 6.94 -5.00 1.90
N PRO A 21 8.01 -4.73 2.68
CA PRO A 21 9.38 -5.03 2.29
C PRO A 21 9.64 -6.53 2.40
N THR A 22 10.90 -6.95 2.26
CA THR A 22 11.28 -8.35 2.46
C THR A 22 10.97 -8.82 3.89
N LEU A 23 10.84 -10.13 4.10
CA LEU A 23 10.54 -10.67 5.44
C LEU A 23 11.54 -10.22 6.52
N ALA A 24 12.83 -10.12 6.16
CA ALA A 24 13.87 -9.69 7.09
C ALA A 24 13.64 -8.24 7.55
N VAL A 25 13.46 -7.32 6.60
CA VAL A 25 13.20 -5.90 6.87
C VAL A 25 11.85 -5.71 7.55
N LEU A 26 10.83 -6.47 7.15
CA LEU A 26 9.50 -6.42 7.77
C LEU A 26 9.54 -6.83 9.24
N LYS A 27 10.36 -7.82 9.61
CA LYS A 27 10.56 -8.19 11.02
C LYS A 27 11.25 -7.07 11.79
N GLU A 28 12.35 -6.56 11.25
CA GLU A 28 13.16 -5.51 11.87
C GLU A 28 12.34 -4.24 12.13
N THR A 29 11.67 -3.73 11.10
CA THR A 29 10.84 -2.52 11.18
C THR A 29 9.70 -2.63 12.19
N ARG A 30 9.03 -3.79 12.26
CA ARG A 30 7.92 -4.02 13.19
C ARG A 30 8.40 -4.15 14.63
N GLN A 31 9.57 -4.75 14.85
CA GLN A 31 10.21 -4.81 16.16
C GLN A 31 10.66 -3.43 16.61
N ALA A 32 11.36 -2.68 15.75
CA ALA A 32 11.84 -1.34 16.06
C ALA A 32 10.70 -0.34 16.35
N ALA A 33 9.57 -0.46 15.65
CA ALA A 33 8.40 0.38 15.87
C ALA A 33 7.49 -0.11 17.01
N HIS A 34 7.86 -1.18 17.73
CA HIS A 34 7.00 -1.85 18.72
C HIS A 34 5.57 -2.11 18.21
N ALA A 35 5.46 -2.52 16.94
CA ALA A 35 4.20 -2.69 16.26
C ALA A 35 3.46 -3.93 16.79
N MET A 36 2.20 -3.74 17.17
CA MET A 36 1.36 -4.79 17.74
C MET A 36 0.56 -5.50 16.64
N SER A 37 0.41 -6.82 16.77
CA SER A 37 -0.37 -7.63 15.85
C SER A 37 -1.84 -7.24 15.91
N THR A 38 -2.45 -7.11 14.73
CA THR A 38 -3.88 -6.83 14.58
C THR A 38 -4.70 -8.07 14.22
N PHE A 39 -4.07 -9.25 14.18
CA PHE A 39 -4.76 -10.51 13.86
C PHE A 39 -5.67 -10.97 15.00
N ASP A 40 -5.26 -10.73 16.26
CA ASP A 40 -6.00 -11.13 17.46
C ASP A 40 -6.52 -9.88 18.19
N LYS A 41 -7.83 -9.59 18.08
CA LYS A 41 -8.45 -8.40 18.70
C LYS A 41 -8.32 -8.33 20.23
N ASN A 42 -8.10 -9.47 20.87
CA ASN A 42 -8.04 -9.59 22.33
C ASN A 42 -6.60 -9.79 22.85
N SER A 43 -5.59 -9.76 21.99
CA SER A 43 -4.20 -10.01 22.36
C SER A 43 -3.32 -8.87 21.91
N SER A 44 -2.76 -8.13 22.88
CA SER A 44 -1.74 -7.11 22.63
C SER A 44 -0.37 -7.79 22.66
N ARG A 45 0.02 -8.39 21.53
CA ARG A 45 1.36 -8.97 21.32
C ARG A 45 1.98 -8.48 20.02
N GLY A 46 3.30 -8.63 19.87
CA GLY A 46 3.97 -8.44 18.59
C GLY A 46 3.54 -9.46 17.53
N PHE A 47 3.91 -9.19 16.28
CA PHE A 47 3.66 -10.10 15.15
C PHE A 47 4.48 -11.39 15.27
N THR A 48 3.85 -12.51 14.96
CA THR A 48 4.53 -13.79 14.76
C THR A 48 5.10 -13.89 13.35
N ASP A 49 6.09 -14.75 13.20
CA ASP A 49 6.70 -15.11 11.93
C ASP A 49 5.71 -15.58 10.86
N GLU A 50 4.64 -16.26 11.27
CA GLU A 50 3.61 -16.75 10.36
C GLU A 50 2.69 -15.61 9.90
N GLU A 51 2.29 -14.71 10.80
CA GLU A 51 1.50 -13.53 10.45
C GLU A 51 2.23 -12.64 9.45
N LEU A 52 3.54 -12.44 9.63
CA LEU A 52 4.35 -11.68 8.68
C LEU A 52 4.42 -12.37 7.30
N ARG A 53 4.54 -13.70 7.26
CA ARG A 53 4.48 -14.47 6.00
C ARG A 53 3.11 -14.37 5.33
N LEU A 54 2.03 -14.40 6.10
CA LEU A 54 0.67 -14.22 5.60
C LEU A 54 0.49 -12.84 4.97
N MET A 55 1.08 -11.78 5.55
CA MET A 55 1.09 -10.45 4.93
C MET A 55 1.80 -10.46 3.57
N LEU A 56 2.98 -11.08 3.48
CA LEU A 56 3.71 -11.18 2.21
C LEU A 56 2.94 -11.97 1.15
N LYS A 57 2.27 -13.05 1.54
CA LYS A 57 1.40 -13.83 0.64
C LYS A 57 0.19 -13.02 0.18
N ALA A 58 -0.42 -12.23 1.07
CA ALA A 58 -1.51 -11.33 0.72
C ALA A 58 -1.05 -10.23 -0.25
N ALA A 59 0.14 -9.66 -0.02
CA ALA A 59 0.77 -8.68 -0.89
C ALA A 59 1.03 -9.23 -2.30
N ALA A 60 1.63 -10.43 -2.40
CA ALA A 60 1.86 -11.08 -3.69
C ALA A 60 0.55 -11.31 -4.47
N ARG A 61 -0.53 -11.69 -3.77
CA ARG A 61 -1.86 -11.84 -4.38
C ARG A 61 -2.43 -10.50 -4.86
N ILE A 62 -2.24 -9.43 -4.10
CA ILE A 62 -2.66 -8.08 -4.49
C ILE A 62 -1.91 -7.62 -5.75
N GLU A 63 -0.59 -7.78 -5.78
CA GLU A 63 0.24 -7.43 -6.94
C GLU A 63 -0.16 -8.23 -8.19
N PHE A 64 -0.37 -9.53 -8.04
CA PHE A 64 -0.78 -10.38 -9.16
C PHE A 64 -2.10 -9.93 -9.80
N HIS A 65 -3.11 -9.58 -8.98
CA HIS A 65 -4.44 -9.23 -9.49
C HIS A 65 -4.62 -7.76 -9.84
N TYR A 66 -3.88 -6.85 -9.21
CA TYR A 66 -4.21 -5.42 -9.25
C TYR A 66 -3.02 -4.51 -9.58
N SER A 67 -1.82 -5.03 -9.86
CA SER A 67 -0.63 -4.21 -10.21
C SER A 67 -0.90 -3.16 -11.29
N HIS A 68 -1.65 -3.51 -12.33
CA HIS A 68 -2.04 -2.61 -13.42
C HIS A 68 -3.02 -1.50 -13.02
N TRP A 69 -3.51 -1.50 -11.78
CA TRP A 69 -4.38 -0.45 -11.22
C TRP A 69 -3.62 0.52 -10.34
N PHE A 70 -2.34 0.27 -10.02
CA PHE A 70 -1.57 1.14 -9.14
C PHE A 70 -0.97 2.29 -9.95
N ASP A 71 -1.18 3.51 -9.50
CA ASP A 71 -0.54 4.70 -10.05
C ASP A 71 0.84 4.91 -9.43
N GLU A 72 1.02 4.47 -8.18
CA GLU A 72 2.32 4.44 -7.50
C GLU A 72 2.47 3.23 -6.57
N VAL A 73 3.71 2.73 -6.43
CA VAL A 73 4.09 1.71 -5.46
C VAL A 73 5.15 2.25 -4.51
N ILE A 74 4.86 2.19 -3.21
CA ILE A 74 5.78 2.61 -2.14
C ILE A 74 6.11 1.38 -1.31
N VAL A 75 7.39 1.02 -1.25
CA VAL A 75 7.88 -0.07 -0.39
C VAL A 75 8.04 0.47 1.02
N ASN A 76 7.43 -0.20 2.00
CA ASN A 76 7.44 0.21 3.40
C ASN A 76 8.66 -0.39 4.15
N ASP A 77 9.87 -0.07 3.70
CA ASP A 77 11.13 -0.53 4.29
C ASP A 77 11.65 0.41 5.38
N ASP A 78 11.72 1.71 5.12
CA ASP A 78 11.97 2.76 6.11
C ASP A 78 10.69 3.57 6.32
N LEU A 79 10.21 3.63 7.56
CA LEU A 79 8.92 4.26 7.88
C LEU A 79 8.91 5.76 7.55
N SER A 80 10.02 6.46 7.84
CA SER A 80 10.13 7.90 7.62
C SER A 80 10.13 8.22 6.12
N THR A 81 10.99 7.55 5.36
CA THR A 81 11.09 7.71 3.90
C THR A 81 9.80 7.32 3.20
N SER A 82 9.17 6.22 3.62
CA SER A 82 7.88 5.78 3.07
C SER A 82 6.77 6.79 3.32
N PHE A 83 6.76 7.42 4.49
CA PHE A 83 5.82 8.47 4.82
C PHE A 83 6.07 9.74 4.00
N GLU A 84 7.33 10.17 3.87
CA GLU A 84 7.69 11.32 3.01
C GLU A 84 7.26 11.09 1.55
N ARG A 85 7.47 9.87 1.03
CA ARG A 85 7.00 9.49 -0.31
C ARG A 85 5.48 9.53 -0.44
N LEU A 86 4.74 9.08 0.57
CA LEU A 86 3.28 9.18 0.58
C LEU A 86 2.82 10.64 0.54
N VAL A 87 3.45 11.52 1.33
CA VAL A 87 3.14 12.96 1.34
C VAL A 87 3.46 13.58 -0.02
N ALA A 88 4.61 13.27 -0.61
CA ALA A 88 4.99 13.76 -1.92
C ALA A 88 4.03 13.29 -3.02
N ALA A 89 3.57 12.03 -2.96
CA ALA A 89 2.58 11.50 -3.90
C ALA A 89 1.25 12.27 -3.81
N ILE A 90 0.78 12.60 -2.60
CA ILE A 90 -0.43 13.40 -2.39
C ILE A 90 -0.26 14.81 -2.97
N GLN A 91 0.86 15.47 -2.66
CA GLN A 91 1.15 16.80 -3.19
C GLN A 91 1.16 16.81 -4.72
N LYS A 92 1.79 15.79 -5.33
CA LYS A 92 1.83 15.61 -6.77
C LYS A 92 0.43 15.46 -7.38
N VAL A 93 -0.46 14.70 -6.74
CA VAL A 93 -1.84 14.53 -7.19
C VAL A 93 -2.61 15.86 -7.18
N GLU A 94 -2.28 16.75 -6.25
CA GLU A 94 -2.91 18.07 -6.13
C GLU A 94 -2.32 19.10 -7.12
N SER A 95 -1.02 19.03 -7.43
CA SER A 95 -0.32 20.04 -8.22
C SER A 95 -0.12 19.68 -9.70
N ASP A 96 0.00 18.40 -10.02
CA ASP A 96 0.45 17.94 -11.33
C ASP A 96 -0.68 17.32 -12.15
N PRO A 97 -0.68 17.49 -13.49
CA PRO A 97 -1.62 16.77 -14.34
C PRO A 97 -1.35 15.25 -14.30
N LEU A 98 -2.41 14.47 -14.13
CA LEU A 98 -2.36 13.01 -14.07
C LEU A 98 -2.87 12.37 -15.38
N TRP A 99 -2.29 11.23 -15.71
CA TRP A 99 -2.76 10.41 -16.83
C TRP A 99 -4.08 9.74 -16.47
N VAL A 100 -5.10 9.98 -17.29
CA VAL A 100 -6.40 9.33 -17.19
C VAL A 100 -6.74 8.61 -18.49
N PRO A 101 -7.57 7.54 -18.46
CA PRO A 101 -8.11 6.96 -19.67
C PRO A 101 -8.78 8.01 -20.56
N ALA A 102 -8.57 7.93 -21.87
CA ALA A 102 -9.19 8.86 -22.83
C ALA A 102 -10.73 8.85 -22.74
N SER A 103 -11.33 7.71 -22.36
CA SER A 103 -12.77 7.58 -22.14
C SER A 103 -13.31 8.44 -20.98
N TRP A 104 -12.46 9.04 -20.15
CA TRP A 104 -12.88 9.92 -19.05
C TRP A 104 -12.98 11.39 -19.43
N VAL A 105 -12.46 11.79 -20.59
CA VAL A 105 -12.38 13.18 -21.06
C VAL A 105 -13.22 13.44 -22.31
N GLN A 106 -14.05 12.46 -22.73
CA GLN A 106 -15.06 12.65 -23.77
C GLN A 106 -16.35 13.24 -23.21
#